data_AF-A0A4W3KHL5-F1
#
_entry.id   AF-A0A4W3KHL5-F1
#
_cell.length_a   1.000
_cell.length_b   1.000
_cell.length_c   1.000
_cell.angle_alpha   90.00
_cell.angle_beta   90.00
_cell.angle_gamma   90.00
#
_symmetry.space_group_name_H-M   'P 1'
#
loop_
_entity.id
_entity.type
_entity.pdbx_description
1 polymer ?
#
loop_
_entity_poly.entity_id
_entity_poly.type
_entity_poly.pdbx_seq_one_letter_code
_entity_poly.pdbx_strand_id
1 'polypeptide(L)'
;MSFKDLTSRAVRFYDEWLKDADPRVEDWPLMSSPLPQTIIIGAYIYFVTSFGPKFMENRKPFNLKQIMIVYNFSLVLFSIYMCYEFLMSGWATGYSFHCDIVDYSSSPQALRVCKYLTVFIAIFFVLRKKNSQVTFLHVYHHSIMPFTWWFGVKFAPGGLGTFHALVNCVVHVIMYAYYGLSAMGPVYQKYLWWKKYMTTIQLIQFVTITVHIGQFFFMKNCQYQYPVFLYIIWLYGVVFMILFLNFWYHAYTKGQRLPKDMTKKQKKEH
;
A
#
# COMPACT_ATOMS: atom_id res chain seq x y z
N MET A 1 -37.74 16.50 12.27
CA MET A 1 -38.13 15.23 11.61
C MET A 1 -37.16 14.83 10.49
N SER A 2 -36.74 15.74 9.60
CA SER A 2 -35.83 15.43 8.46
C SER A 2 -34.49 14.77 8.85
N PHE A 3 -33.80 15.24 9.89
CA PHE A 3 -32.50 14.66 10.29
C PHE A 3 -32.61 13.21 10.80
N LYS A 4 -33.65 12.89 11.60
CA LYS A 4 -33.88 11.53 12.11
C LYS A 4 -34.24 10.56 10.98
N ASP A 5 -34.97 11.02 9.97
CA ASP A 5 -35.30 10.22 8.77
C ASP A 5 -34.08 10.01 7.86
N LEU A 6 -33.19 11.00 7.76
CA LEU A 6 -31.93 10.84 7.03
C LEU A 6 -31.00 9.84 7.73
N THR A 7 -30.90 9.90 9.06
CA THR A 7 -30.11 8.94 9.85
C THR A 7 -30.66 7.52 9.72
N SER A 8 -31.98 7.33 9.77
CA SER A 8 -32.59 6.00 9.64
C SER A 8 -32.38 5.40 8.24
N ARG A 9 -32.45 6.21 7.18
CA ARG A 9 -32.13 5.78 5.80
C ARG A 9 -30.66 5.42 5.65
N ALA A 10 -29.76 6.22 6.19
CA ALA A 10 -28.32 5.96 6.11
C ALA A 10 -27.93 4.67 6.85
N VAL A 11 -28.51 4.43 8.04
CA VAL A 11 -28.29 3.19 8.80
C VAL A 11 -28.83 1.99 8.02
N ARG A 12 -30.06 2.06 7.50
CA ARG A 12 -30.61 0.97 6.69
C ARG A 12 -29.79 0.65 5.46
N PHE A 13 -29.33 1.69 4.74
CA PHE A 13 -28.47 1.51 3.58
C PHE A 13 -27.14 0.83 3.96
N TYR A 14 -26.55 1.25 5.09
CA TYR A 14 -25.34 0.63 5.60
C TYR A 14 -25.55 -0.85 5.98
N ASP A 15 -26.65 -1.15 6.67
CA ASP A 15 -26.99 -2.52 7.06
C ASP A 15 -27.30 -3.40 5.85
N GLU A 16 -27.98 -2.87 4.83
CA GLU A 16 -28.22 -3.58 3.57
C GLU A 16 -26.91 -3.85 2.82
N TRP A 17 -26.00 -2.88 2.76
CA TRP A 17 -24.70 -3.03 2.13
C TRP A 17 -23.77 -4.01 2.86
N LEU A 18 -23.83 -4.07 4.19
CA LEU A 18 -23.06 -5.01 4.99
C LEU A 18 -23.49 -6.47 4.80
N LYS A 19 -24.70 -6.75 4.30
CA LYS A 19 -25.16 -8.14 4.05
C LYS A 19 -24.32 -8.84 2.98
N ASP A 20 -23.72 -8.07 2.08
CA ASP A 20 -22.85 -8.59 1.03
C ASP A 20 -21.40 -8.78 1.53
N ALA A 21 -21.11 -8.51 2.80
CA ALA A 21 -19.78 -8.69 3.36
C ALA A 21 -19.45 -10.17 3.57
N ASP A 22 -18.15 -10.49 3.49
CA ASP A 22 -17.63 -11.81 3.76
C ASP A 22 -17.71 -12.14 5.27
N PRO A 23 -18.47 -13.17 5.67
CA PRO A 23 -18.60 -13.54 7.08
C PRO A 23 -17.29 -14.07 7.68
N ARG A 24 -16.34 -14.55 6.86
CA ARG A 24 -15.08 -15.17 7.33
C ARG A 24 -14.16 -14.17 8.04
N VAL A 25 -14.35 -12.87 7.79
CA VAL A 25 -13.51 -11.80 8.35
C VAL A 25 -14.24 -10.97 9.42
N GLU A 26 -15.46 -11.34 9.81
CA GLU A 26 -16.31 -10.53 10.70
C GLU A 26 -15.67 -10.27 12.06
N ASP A 27 -15.18 -11.32 12.71
CA ASP A 27 -14.59 -11.27 14.07
C ASP A 27 -13.15 -10.74 14.08
N TRP A 28 -12.62 -10.33 12.94
CA TRP A 28 -11.22 -9.96 12.85
C TRP A 28 -10.97 -8.50 13.24
N PRO A 29 -9.75 -8.20 13.74
CA PRO A 29 -9.41 -6.84 14.16
C PRO A 29 -9.69 -5.82 13.04
N LEU A 30 -10.37 -4.73 13.41
CA LEU A 30 -10.76 -3.62 12.53
C LEU A 30 -11.79 -3.97 11.43
N MET A 31 -12.31 -5.21 11.33
CA MET A 31 -13.24 -5.61 10.26
C MET A 31 -14.72 -5.45 10.62
N SER A 32 -15.04 -5.02 11.84
CA SER A 32 -16.43 -4.80 12.29
C SER A 32 -17.10 -3.64 11.55
N SER A 33 -16.40 -2.53 11.34
CA SER A 33 -16.89 -1.40 10.55
C SER A 33 -15.73 -0.59 9.97
N PRO A 34 -15.95 0.27 8.96
CA PRO A 34 -14.89 1.13 8.43
C PRO A 34 -14.58 2.30 9.37
N LEU A 35 -15.34 2.50 10.45
CA LEU A 35 -15.22 3.66 11.33
C LEU A 35 -13.91 3.65 12.15
N PRO A 36 -13.52 2.55 12.84
CA PRO A 36 -12.26 2.49 13.56
C PRO A 36 -11.04 2.86 12.70
N GLN A 37 -10.93 2.27 11.50
CA GLN A 37 -9.82 2.60 10.60
C GLN A 37 -9.87 4.06 10.12
N THR A 38 -11.06 4.61 9.89
CA THR A 38 -11.22 6.01 9.45
C THR A 38 -10.72 6.97 10.53
N ILE A 39 -11.02 6.67 11.79
CA ILE A 39 -10.52 7.44 12.94
C ILE A 39 -8.99 7.34 13.02
N ILE A 40 -8.43 6.14 12.87
CA ILE A 40 -6.97 5.93 12.91
C ILE A 40 -6.28 6.69 11.76
N ILE A 41 -6.82 6.64 10.55
CA ILE A 41 -6.28 7.35 9.38
C ILE A 41 -6.40 8.87 9.56
N GLY A 42 -7.53 9.36 10.06
CA GLY A 42 -7.72 10.78 10.39
C GLY A 42 -6.72 11.26 11.44
N ALA A 43 -6.52 10.47 12.50
CA ALA A 43 -5.52 10.73 13.53
C ALA A 43 -4.09 10.70 12.97
N TYR A 44 -3.77 9.75 12.09
CA TYR A 44 -2.49 9.68 11.38
C TYR A 44 -2.25 10.94 10.53
N ILE A 45 -3.20 11.34 9.68
CA ILE A 45 -3.09 12.53 8.82
C ILE A 45 -2.90 13.78 9.68
N TYR A 46 -3.71 13.94 10.73
CA TYR A 46 -3.57 15.06 11.67
C TYR A 46 -2.19 15.07 12.35
N PHE A 47 -1.72 13.90 12.79
CA PHE A 47 -0.42 13.74 13.42
C PHE A 47 0.73 14.10 12.48
N VAL A 48 0.74 13.61 11.24
CA VAL A 48 1.88 13.82 10.33
C VAL A 48 1.89 15.19 9.66
N THR A 49 0.72 15.79 9.42
CA THR A 49 0.62 17.10 8.73
C THR A 49 0.60 18.28 9.69
N SER A 50 0.05 18.12 10.90
CA SER A 50 -0.24 19.24 11.79
C SER A 50 0.46 19.11 13.15
N PHE A 51 0.07 18.12 13.97
CA PHE A 51 0.52 18.03 15.35
C PHE A 51 2.02 17.69 15.47
N GLY A 52 2.48 16.67 14.73
CA GLY A 52 3.86 16.19 14.78
C GLY A 52 4.89 17.25 14.36
N PRO A 53 4.72 17.96 13.24
CA PRO A 53 5.58 19.09 12.87
C PRO A 53 5.60 20.19 13.94
N LYS A 54 4.44 20.63 14.44
CA LYS A 54 4.33 21.67 15.47
C LYS A 54 4.99 21.25 16.80
N PHE A 55 4.81 20.00 17.19
CA PHE A 55 5.45 19.43 18.39
C PHE A 55 6.97 19.37 18.28
N MET A 56 7.50 19.20 17.07
CA MET A 56 8.94 19.07 16.79
C MET A 56 9.62 20.40 16.47
N GLU A 57 8.88 21.50 16.30
CA GLU A 57 9.40 22.81 15.88
C GLU A 57 10.56 23.29 16.75
N ASN A 58 10.42 23.16 18.07
CA ASN A 58 11.41 23.58 19.06
C ASN A 58 12.22 22.40 19.64
N ARG A 59 12.26 21.25 18.94
CA ARG A 59 12.93 20.04 19.43
C ARG A 59 13.97 19.54 18.45
N LYS A 60 15.07 19.01 18.98
CA LYS A 60 16.08 18.34 18.15
C LYS A 60 15.50 17.04 17.56
N PRO A 61 15.88 16.64 16.33
CA PRO A 61 15.48 15.37 15.76
C PRO A 61 15.90 14.19 16.66
N PHE A 62 15.01 13.22 16.85
CA PHE A 62 15.32 12.01 17.61
C PHE A 62 16.36 11.14 16.87
N ASN A 63 17.31 10.57 17.62
CA ASN A 63 18.22 9.56 17.08
C ASN A 63 17.55 8.18 17.07
N LEU A 64 16.82 7.90 15.99
CA LEU A 64 16.09 6.63 15.82
C LEU A 64 16.84 5.65 14.90
N LYS A 65 18.16 5.77 14.77
CA LYS A 65 18.94 4.99 13.79
C LYS A 65 18.73 3.48 13.94
N GLN A 66 18.95 2.93 15.13
CA GLN A 66 18.82 1.49 15.40
C GLN A 66 17.38 1.01 15.21
N ILE A 67 16.42 1.78 15.72
CA ILE A 67 14.98 1.50 15.56
C ILE A 67 14.63 1.43 14.07
N MET A 68 15.11 2.39 13.27
CA MET A 68 14.88 2.41 11.82
C MET A 68 15.52 1.22 11.10
N ILE A 69 16.71 0.78 11.52
CA ILE A 69 17.36 -0.39 10.92
C ILE A 69 16.50 -1.63 11.19
N VAL A 70 16.19 -1.91 12.46
CA VAL A 70 15.38 -3.07 12.87
C VAL A 70 14.02 -3.03 12.17
N TYR A 71 13.37 -1.87 12.16
CA TYR A 71 12.06 -1.66 11.53
C TYR A 71 12.07 -1.94 10.02
N ASN A 72 13.04 -1.43 9.27
CA ASN A 72 13.08 -1.68 7.83
C ASN A 72 13.38 -3.16 7.53
N PHE A 73 14.28 -3.80 8.29
CA PHE A 73 14.56 -5.23 8.09
C PHE A 73 13.40 -6.13 8.51
N SER A 74 12.65 -5.79 9.56
CA SER A 74 11.43 -6.51 9.92
C SER A 74 10.38 -6.39 8.80
N LEU A 75 10.27 -5.22 8.16
CA LEU A 75 9.39 -5.04 7.01
C LEU A 75 9.84 -5.82 5.77
N VAL A 76 11.15 -6.01 5.56
CA VAL A 76 11.67 -6.89 4.51
C VAL A 76 11.20 -8.32 4.75
N LEU A 77 11.46 -8.88 5.94
CA LEU A 77 11.06 -10.24 6.30
C LEU A 77 9.55 -10.43 6.19
N PHE A 78 8.79 -9.44 6.67
CA PHE A 78 7.34 -9.45 6.57
C PHE A 78 6.85 -9.41 5.12
N SER A 79 7.47 -8.59 4.26
CA SER A 79 7.11 -8.51 2.83
C SER A 79 7.43 -9.82 2.10
N ILE A 80 8.54 -10.49 2.45
CA ILE A 80 8.87 -11.83 1.94
C ILE A 80 7.80 -12.84 2.37
N TYR A 81 7.45 -12.83 3.65
CA TYR A 81 6.42 -13.70 4.20
C TYR A 81 5.07 -13.51 3.51
N MET A 82 4.63 -12.25 3.36
CA MET A 82 3.39 -11.92 2.65
C MET A 82 3.42 -12.34 1.18
N CYS A 83 4.55 -12.14 0.50
CA CYS A 83 4.73 -12.59 -0.88
C CYS A 83 4.54 -14.11 -0.98
N TYR A 84 5.18 -14.88 -0.09
CA TYR A 84 5.02 -16.33 -0.01
C TYR A 84 3.55 -16.72 0.24
N GLU A 85 2.87 -16.05 1.17
CA GLU A 85 1.47 -16.35 1.46
C GLU A 85 0.57 -16.04 0.26
N PHE A 86 0.77 -14.93 -0.46
CA PHE A 86 0.03 -14.66 -1.69
C PHE A 86 0.28 -15.73 -2.76
N LEU A 87 1.53 -16.14 -2.96
CA LEU A 87 1.88 -17.22 -3.88
C LEU A 87 1.16 -18.52 -3.53
N MET A 88 1.26 -18.94 -2.27
CA MET A 88 0.69 -20.21 -1.79
C MET A 88 -0.83 -20.19 -1.60
N SER A 89 -1.46 -19.01 -1.66
CA SER A 89 -2.91 -18.88 -1.54
C SER A 89 -3.64 -18.84 -2.89
N GLY A 90 -2.91 -18.89 -4.00
CA GLY A 90 -3.52 -18.98 -5.34
C GLY A 90 -2.53 -18.71 -6.47
N TRP A 91 -1.71 -17.66 -6.35
CA TRP A 91 -0.88 -17.15 -7.45
C TRP A 91 0.19 -18.13 -7.97
N ALA A 92 0.63 -19.09 -7.16
CA ALA A 92 1.54 -20.17 -7.56
C ALA A 92 0.87 -21.56 -7.56
N THR A 93 -0.38 -21.67 -7.15
CA THR A 93 -1.05 -22.95 -6.87
C THR A 93 -2.32 -23.20 -7.68
N GLY A 94 -2.82 -22.22 -8.44
CA GLY A 94 -3.99 -22.44 -9.30
C GLY A 94 -4.58 -21.22 -10.00
N TYR A 95 -4.16 -20.00 -9.68
CA TYR A 95 -4.63 -18.80 -10.38
C TYR A 95 -4.06 -18.74 -11.80
N SER A 96 -4.89 -18.28 -12.71
CA SER A 96 -4.65 -18.21 -14.14
C SER A 96 -3.94 -16.93 -14.59
N PHE A 97 -3.81 -15.92 -13.71
CA PHE A 97 -3.39 -14.56 -14.05
C PHE A 97 -4.32 -13.89 -15.08
N HIS A 98 -5.59 -14.26 -15.03
CA HIS A 98 -6.64 -13.77 -15.91
C HIS A 98 -7.91 -13.50 -15.10
N CYS A 99 -8.99 -14.26 -15.33
CA CYS A 99 -10.23 -14.13 -14.55
C CYS A 99 -10.18 -15.04 -13.32
N ASP A 100 -9.41 -14.61 -12.31
CA ASP A 100 -9.36 -15.30 -11.03
C ASP A 100 -10.42 -14.70 -10.09
N ILE A 101 -11.45 -15.49 -9.77
CA ILE A 101 -12.56 -15.06 -8.91
C ILE A 101 -12.21 -15.26 -7.42
N VAL A 102 -12.97 -14.60 -6.55
CA VAL A 102 -12.81 -14.82 -5.11
C VAL A 102 -13.42 -16.18 -4.74
N ASP A 103 -12.67 -17.02 -4.03
CA ASP A 103 -13.19 -18.22 -3.39
C ASP A 103 -13.74 -17.85 -1.99
N TYR A 104 -15.06 -17.91 -1.82
CA TYR A 104 -15.74 -17.66 -0.54
C TYR A 104 -15.91 -18.92 0.33
N SER A 105 -15.40 -20.07 -0.11
CA SER A 105 -15.44 -21.28 0.69
C SER A 105 -14.58 -21.18 1.95
N SER A 106 -14.78 -22.10 2.89
CA SER A 106 -13.90 -22.26 4.06
C SER A 106 -12.69 -23.16 3.76
N SER A 107 -12.27 -23.23 2.48
CA SER A 107 -11.08 -23.99 2.12
C SER A 107 -9.84 -23.43 2.83
N PRO A 108 -8.85 -24.26 3.20
CA PRO A 108 -7.63 -23.77 3.84
C PRO A 108 -6.92 -22.69 3.02
N GLN A 109 -6.99 -22.75 1.69
CA GLN A 109 -6.40 -21.77 0.78
C GLN A 109 -7.15 -20.43 0.83
N ALA A 110 -8.48 -20.44 0.82
CA ALA A 110 -9.27 -19.21 0.86
C ALA A 110 -9.18 -18.48 2.21
N LEU A 111 -9.17 -19.23 3.32
CA LEU A 111 -8.95 -18.67 4.66
C LEU A 111 -7.54 -18.10 4.81
N ARG A 112 -6.55 -18.69 4.12
CA ARG A 112 -5.17 -18.20 4.06
C ARG A 112 -5.12 -16.79 3.49
N VAL A 113 -5.74 -16.57 2.33
CA VAL A 113 -5.80 -15.23 1.70
C VAL A 113 -6.36 -14.23 2.69
N CYS A 114 -7.54 -14.51 3.24
CA CYS A 114 -8.23 -13.61 4.15
C CYS A 114 -7.30 -13.22 5.31
N LYS A 115 -6.73 -14.22 6.02
CA LYS A 115 -5.99 -13.99 7.28
C LYS A 115 -4.82 -13.04 7.08
N TYR A 116 -4.09 -13.23 5.99
CA TYR A 116 -2.89 -12.44 5.74
C TYR A 116 -3.21 -11.06 5.17
N LEU A 117 -4.33 -10.90 4.46
CA LEU A 117 -4.79 -9.57 4.05
C LEU A 117 -5.11 -8.67 5.25
N THR A 118 -5.67 -9.20 6.34
CA THR A 118 -5.92 -8.40 7.54
C THR A 118 -4.64 -8.03 8.28
N VAL A 119 -3.65 -8.93 8.33
CA VAL A 119 -2.32 -8.62 8.86
C VAL A 119 -1.62 -7.54 8.01
N PHE A 120 -1.79 -7.59 6.68
CA PHE A 120 -1.29 -6.57 5.76
C PHE A 120 -1.85 -5.18 6.06
N ILE A 121 -3.16 -5.06 6.34
CA ILE A 121 -3.80 -3.79 6.75
C ILE A 121 -3.26 -3.30 8.10
N ALA A 122 -3.14 -4.19 9.09
CA ALA A 122 -2.65 -3.82 10.42
C ALA A 122 -1.24 -3.19 10.38
N ILE A 123 -0.41 -3.58 9.41
CA ILE A 123 0.97 -3.10 9.31
C ILE A 123 1.10 -1.79 8.54
N PHE A 124 0.16 -1.45 7.66
CA PHE A 124 0.11 -0.09 7.09
C PHE A 124 0.05 1.00 8.17
N PHE A 125 -0.49 0.67 9.34
CA PHE A 125 -0.54 1.57 10.49
C PHE A 125 0.77 1.64 11.29
N VAL A 126 1.78 0.82 10.99
CA VAL A 126 3.06 0.93 11.68
C VAL A 126 3.81 2.15 11.16
N LEU A 127 3.91 3.14 12.04
CA LEU A 127 4.34 4.49 11.74
C LEU A 127 5.85 4.54 11.45
N ARG A 128 6.22 4.94 10.23
CA ARG A 128 7.59 5.39 9.92
C ARG A 128 7.70 6.89 10.18
N LYS A 129 8.35 7.29 11.27
CA LYS A 129 8.58 8.71 11.57
C LYS A 129 9.81 9.25 10.83
N LYS A 130 9.59 9.96 9.70
CA LYS A 130 10.61 10.80 9.07
C LYS A 130 10.00 12.04 8.40
N ASN A 131 9.89 13.11 9.18
CA ASN A 131 9.27 14.39 8.79
C ASN A 131 9.83 14.98 7.48
N SER A 132 11.11 14.74 7.16
CA SER A 132 11.71 15.25 5.91
C SER A 132 11.27 14.51 4.63
N GLN A 133 10.44 13.47 4.75
CA GLN A 133 9.92 12.69 3.62
C GLN A 133 8.38 12.67 3.56
N VAL A 134 7.70 13.45 4.39
CA VAL A 134 6.23 13.58 4.38
C VAL A 134 5.84 14.49 3.21
N THR A 135 5.71 13.90 2.02
CA THR A 135 5.17 14.57 0.83
C THR A 135 3.69 14.27 0.67
N PHE A 136 2.98 15.05 -0.17
CA PHE A 136 1.60 14.73 -0.57
C PHE A 136 1.48 13.28 -1.05
N LEU A 137 2.37 12.83 -1.95
CA LEU A 137 2.42 11.44 -2.43
C LEU A 137 2.48 10.42 -1.29
N HIS A 138 3.33 10.66 -0.29
CA HIS A 138 3.49 9.75 0.84
C HIS A 138 2.22 9.71 1.70
N VAL A 139 1.69 10.86 2.10
CA VAL A 139 0.50 10.92 2.96
C VAL A 139 -0.72 10.37 2.23
N TYR A 140 -0.91 10.74 0.96
CA TYR A 140 -2.00 10.23 0.12
C TYR A 140 -1.94 8.71 0.01
N HIS A 141 -0.79 8.15 -0.39
CA HIS A 141 -0.60 6.69 -0.50
C HIS A 141 -0.87 5.98 0.84
N HIS A 142 -0.25 6.40 1.94
CA HIS A 142 -0.40 5.71 3.23
C HIS A 142 -1.75 5.93 3.91
N SER A 143 -2.58 6.84 3.41
CA SER A 143 -3.95 7.03 3.90
C SER A 143 -4.95 6.27 3.06
N ILE A 144 -4.86 6.41 1.73
CA ILE A 144 -5.86 5.84 0.82
C ILE A 144 -5.75 4.32 0.73
N MET A 145 -4.51 3.78 0.73
CA MET A 145 -4.29 2.34 0.60
C MET A 145 -4.96 1.53 1.71
N PRO A 146 -4.69 1.75 3.02
CA PRO A 146 -5.38 1.01 4.08
C PRO A 146 -6.89 1.25 4.08
N PHE A 147 -7.33 2.48 3.81
CA PHE A 147 -8.76 2.81 3.74
C PHE A 147 -9.50 1.95 2.71
N THR A 148 -8.98 1.87 1.49
CA THR A 148 -9.60 1.07 0.42
C THR A 148 -9.42 -0.42 0.59
N TRP A 149 -8.27 -0.84 1.14
CA TRP A 149 -7.98 -2.25 1.36
C TRP A 149 -8.96 -2.90 2.33
N TRP A 150 -9.48 -2.16 3.31
CA TRP A 150 -10.54 -2.64 4.19
C TRP A 150 -11.77 -3.13 3.43
N PHE A 151 -12.21 -2.39 2.40
CA PHE A 151 -13.33 -2.82 1.56
C PHE A 151 -12.95 -4.05 0.74
N GLY A 152 -11.72 -4.11 0.21
CA GLY A 152 -11.21 -5.30 -0.46
C GLY A 152 -11.25 -6.54 0.43
N VAL A 153 -10.82 -6.43 1.69
CA VAL A 153 -10.85 -7.56 2.64
C VAL A 153 -12.27 -7.90 3.08
N LYS A 154 -13.11 -6.88 3.30
CA LYS A 154 -14.48 -7.06 3.78
C LYS A 154 -15.39 -7.71 2.74
N PHE A 155 -15.17 -7.46 1.45
CA PHE A 155 -16.08 -7.91 0.39
C PHE A 155 -15.43 -8.88 -0.59
N ALA A 156 -14.16 -8.71 -0.94
CA ALA A 156 -13.50 -9.49 -1.99
C ALA A 156 -12.07 -9.93 -1.61
N PRO A 157 -11.89 -10.71 -0.53
CA PRO A 157 -10.56 -11.11 -0.04
C PRO A 157 -9.93 -12.23 -0.88
N GLY A 158 -9.67 -11.97 -2.16
CA GLY A 158 -9.06 -12.95 -3.07
C GLY A 158 -9.15 -12.59 -4.55
N GLY A 159 -8.80 -13.57 -5.38
CA GLY A 159 -8.88 -13.47 -6.83
C GLY A 159 -7.96 -12.40 -7.42
N LEU A 160 -8.33 -11.94 -8.62
CA LEU A 160 -7.55 -11.03 -9.45
C LEU A 160 -7.31 -9.67 -8.78
N GLY A 161 -8.17 -9.28 -7.83
CA GLY A 161 -8.03 -8.07 -7.02
C GLY A 161 -6.85 -8.11 -6.04
N THR A 162 -6.17 -9.25 -5.84
CA THR A 162 -5.01 -9.37 -4.96
C THR A 162 -3.66 -9.29 -5.69
N PHE A 163 -3.66 -9.24 -7.03
CA PHE A 163 -2.43 -9.23 -7.83
C PHE A 163 -1.51 -8.06 -7.49
N HIS A 164 -2.08 -6.86 -7.31
CA HIS A 164 -1.30 -5.69 -6.95
C HIS A 164 -0.63 -5.82 -5.58
N ALA A 165 -1.23 -6.58 -4.67
CA ALA A 165 -0.68 -6.87 -3.35
C ALA A 165 0.58 -7.74 -3.46
N LEU A 166 0.50 -8.80 -4.28
CA LEU A 166 1.64 -9.68 -4.58
C LEU A 166 2.81 -8.89 -5.16
N VAL A 167 2.57 -8.13 -6.24
CA VAL A 167 3.61 -7.32 -6.89
C VAL A 167 4.15 -6.27 -5.92
N ASN A 168 3.28 -5.64 -5.13
CA ASN A 168 3.69 -4.65 -4.13
C ASN A 168 4.60 -5.26 -3.05
N CYS A 169 4.33 -6.48 -2.58
CA CYS A 169 5.20 -7.17 -1.62
C CYS A 169 6.59 -7.38 -2.19
N VAL A 170 6.71 -7.84 -3.45
CA VAL A 170 8.00 -8.00 -4.13
C VAL A 170 8.78 -6.69 -4.18
N VAL A 171 8.13 -5.59 -4.57
CA VAL A 171 8.78 -4.27 -4.63
C VAL A 171 9.12 -3.74 -3.24
N HIS A 172 8.28 -4.01 -2.24
CA HIS A 172 8.52 -3.59 -0.85
C HIS A 172 9.72 -4.30 -0.23
N VAL A 173 10.01 -5.56 -0.58
CA VAL A 173 11.26 -6.23 -0.20
C VAL A 173 12.47 -5.39 -0.63
N ILE A 174 12.51 -4.99 -1.90
CA ILE A 174 13.61 -4.20 -2.47
C ILE A 174 13.67 -2.80 -1.84
N MET A 175 12.52 -2.14 -1.71
CA MET A 175 12.42 -0.78 -1.18
C MET A 175 12.82 -0.69 0.30
N TYR A 176 12.34 -1.61 1.15
CA TYR A 176 12.69 -1.62 2.56
C TYR A 176 14.14 -2.08 2.81
N ALA A 177 14.68 -2.98 1.98
CA ALA A 177 16.10 -3.31 2.01
C ALA A 177 16.95 -2.07 1.72
N TYR A 178 16.60 -1.29 0.68
CA TYR A 178 17.24 0.00 0.39
C TYR A 178 17.19 0.95 1.60
N TYR A 179 16.03 1.07 2.25
CA TYR A 179 15.86 1.96 3.40
C TYR A 179 16.61 1.49 4.64
N GLY A 180 16.67 0.18 4.90
CA GLY A 180 17.47 -0.42 5.97
C GLY A 180 18.96 -0.11 5.79
N LEU A 181 19.49 -0.37 4.59
CA LEU A 181 20.88 -0.06 4.24
C LEU A 181 21.16 1.46 4.31
N SER A 182 20.20 2.29 3.87
CA SER A 182 20.31 3.75 3.96
C SER A 182 20.38 4.24 5.41
N ALA A 183 19.71 3.58 6.34
CA ALA A 183 19.68 3.91 7.76
C ALA A 183 20.98 3.51 8.49
N MET A 184 21.76 2.55 7.98
CA MET A 184 23.06 2.17 8.57
C MET A 184 24.11 3.28 8.54
N GLY A 185 23.89 4.33 7.75
CA GLY A 185 24.62 5.60 7.80
C GLY A 185 25.47 5.89 6.56
N PRO A 186 26.28 6.97 6.58
CA PRO A 186 27.00 7.46 5.42
C PRO A 186 27.96 6.44 4.80
N VAL A 187 28.53 5.55 5.62
CA VAL A 187 29.44 4.48 5.19
C VAL A 187 28.76 3.50 4.24
N TYR A 188 27.47 3.22 4.42
CA TYR A 188 26.71 2.31 3.55
C TYR A 188 26.00 3.05 2.42
N GLN A 189 25.60 4.29 2.63
CA GLN A 189 24.91 5.11 1.62
C GLN A 189 25.71 5.31 0.32
N LYS A 190 27.05 5.26 0.37
CA LYS A 190 27.91 5.36 -0.83
C LYS A 190 27.76 4.18 -1.79
N TYR A 191 27.26 3.03 -1.33
CA TYR A 191 27.02 1.85 -2.17
C TYR A 191 25.60 1.83 -2.76
N LEU A 192 24.74 2.78 -2.39
CA LEU A 192 23.34 2.86 -2.82
C LEU A 192 23.16 3.66 -4.13
N TRP A 193 24.05 3.44 -5.10
CA TRP A 193 24.03 4.08 -6.41
C TRP A 193 22.75 3.76 -7.21
N TRP A 194 22.12 2.62 -6.91
CA TRP A 194 20.96 2.09 -7.62
C TRP A 194 19.61 2.70 -7.21
N LYS A 195 19.60 3.81 -6.45
CA LYS A 195 18.38 4.52 -6.03
C LYS A 195 17.42 4.83 -7.20
N LYS A 196 17.93 5.12 -8.40
CA LYS A 196 17.09 5.39 -9.58
C LYS A 196 16.35 4.13 -10.05
N TYR A 197 17.02 2.98 -10.06
CA TYR A 197 16.43 1.70 -10.44
C TYR A 197 15.31 1.28 -9.48
N MET A 198 15.41 1.63 -8.20
CA MET A 198 14.30 1.42 -7.25
C MET A 198 13.02 2.13 -7.72
N THR A 199 13.12 3.42 -8.09
CA THR A 199 11.96 4.17 -8.60
C THR A 199 11.49 3.63 -9.96
N THR A 200 12.41 3.15 -10.81
CA THR A 200 12.06 2.47 -12.06
C THR A 200 11.26 1.19 -11.80
N ILE A 201 11.66 0.37 -10.82
CA ILE A 201 10.93 -0.84 -10.44
C ILE A 201 9.52 -0.49 -9.92
N GLN A 202 9.37 0.60 -9.15
CA GLN A 202 8.05 1.07 -8.70
C GLN A 202 7.17 1.52 -9.88
N LEU A 203 7.73 2.21 -10.88
CA LEU A 203 7.00 2.58 -12.10
C LEU A 203 6.58 1.33 -12.89
N ILE A 204 7.48 0.35 -13.06
CA ILE A 204 7.18 -0.92 -13.72
C ILE A 204 6.05 -1.65 -12.97
N GLN A 205 6.08 -1.69 -11.64
CA GLN A 205 4.99 -2.24 -10.83
C GLN A 205 3.63 -1.64 -11.21
N PHE A 206 3.52 -0.31 -11.29
CA PHE A 206 2.25 0.33 -11.63
C PHE A 206 1.80 0.01 -13.06
N VAL A 207 2.74 -0.09 -14.02
CA VAL A 207 2.42 -0.55 -15.39
C VAL A 207 1.89 -1.97 -15.35
N THR A 208 2.61 -2.90 -14.71
CA THR A 208 2.24 -4.32 -14.64
C THR A 208 0.88 -4.52 -14.00
N ILE A 209 0.59 -3.82 -12.88
CA ILE A 209 -0.72 -3.85 -12.21
C ILE A 209 -1.81 -3.31 -13.12
N THR A 210 -1.58 -2.16 -13.76
CA THR A 210 -2.58 -1.51 -14.64
C THR A 210 -2.88 -2.36 -15.87
N VAL A 211 -1.88 -3.04 -16.43
CA VAL A 211 -2.06 -3.97 -17.55
C VAL A 211 -2.84 -5.20 -17.13
N HIS A 212 -2.47 -5.84 -16.01
CA HIS A 212 -3.18 -7.01 -15.49
C HIS A 212 -4.65 -6.72 -15.21
N ILE A 213 -4.93 -5.67 -14.42
CA ILE A 213 -6.31 -5.29 -14.11
C ILE A 213 -7.06 -4.79 -15.35
N GLY A 214 -6.34 -4.20 -16.31
CA GLY A 214 -6.86 -3.73 -17.58
C GLY A 214 -7.40 -4.85 -18.47
N GLN A 215 -6.92 -6.09 -18.29
CA GLN A 215 -7.47 -7.25 -19.01
C GLN A 215 -8.96 -7.43 -18.74
N PHE A 216 -9.45 -7.08 -17.55
CA PHE A 216 -10.87 -7.21 -17.17
C PHE A 216 -11.81 -6.49 -18.16
N PHE A 217 -11.40 -5.35 -18.71
CA PHE A 217 -12.22 -4.61 -19.70
C PHE A 217 -12.40 -5.36 -21.03
N PHE A 218 -11.55 -6.35 -21.31
CA PHE A 218 -11.60 -7.15 -22.53
C PHE A 218 -12.15 -8.56 -22.28
N MET A 219 -12.35 -8.96 -21.02
CA MET A 219 -12.91 -10.27 -20.66
C MET A 219 -14.43 -10.24 -20.70
N LYS A 220 -15.03 -10.87 -21.72
CA LYS A 220 -16.50 -10.89 -21.89
C LYS A 220 -17.24 -11.74 -20.85
N ASN A 221 -16.59 -12.79 -20.33
CA ASN A 221 -17.24 -13.82 -19.49
C ASN A 221 -16.64 -13.91 -18.08
N CYS A 222 -15.99 -12.84 -17.58
CA CYS A 222 -15.39 -12.89 -16.25
C CYS A 222 -16.42 -12.64 -15.14
N GLN A 223 -16.69 -13.65 -14.33
CA GLN A 223 -17.68 -13.63 -13.23
C GLN A 223 -17.05 -13.15 -11.91
N TYR A 224 -16.21 -12.11 -11.97
CA TYR A 224 -15.66 -11.52 -10.75
C TYR A 224 -16.77 -10.80 -9.97
N GLN A 225 -16.92 -11.13 -8.69
CA GLN A 225 -18.10 -10.81 -7.90
C GLN A 225 -18.27 -9.30 -7.64
N TYR A 226 -17.17 -8.54 -7.58
CA TYR A 226 -17.18 -7.11 -7.27
C TYR A 226 -16.36 -6.27 -8.28
N PRO A 227 -16.85 -6.07 -9.52
CA PRO A 227 -16.13 -5.32 -10.57
C PRO A 227 -15.67 -3.92 -10.14
N VAL A 228 -16.39 -3.28 -9.21
CA VAL A 228 -16.06 -1.96 -8.66
C VAL A 228 -14.63 -1.89 -8.11
N PHE A 229 -14.12 -2.94 -7.46
CA PHE A 229 -12.76 -2.93 -6.93
C PHE A 229 -11.72 -2.93 -8.05
N LEU A 230 -12.02 -3.55 -9.18
CA LEU A 230 -11.11 -3.61 -10.32
C LEU A 230 -10.99 -2.23 -10.98
N TYR A 231 -12.11 -1.51 -11.08
CA TYR A 231 -12.10 -0.11 -11.54
C TYR A 231 -11.33 0.80 -10.59
N ILE A 232 -11.47 0.61 -9.28
CA ILE A 232 -10.71 1.36 -8.26
C ILE A 232 -9.21 1.06 -8.38
N ILE A 233 -8.82 -0.20 -8.50
CA ILE A 233 -7.41 -0.62 -8.66
C ILE A 233 -6.83 -0.01 -9.94
N TRP A 234 -7.55 -0.05 -11.06
CA TRP A 234 -7.11 0.55 -12.32
C TRP A 234 -6.93 2.07 -12.18
N LEU A 235 -7.92 2.76 -11.60
CA LEU A 235 -7.85 4.20 -11.35
C LEU A 235 -6.64 4.56 -10.46
N TYR A 236 -6.40 3.78 -9.41
CA TYR A 236 -5.25 3.99 -8.51
C TYR A 236 -3.93 3.73 -9.21
N GLY A 237 -3.86 2.71 -10.08
CA GLY A 237 -2.71 2.48 -10.94
C GLY A 237 -2.34 3.72 -11.77
N VAL A 238 -3.33 4.36 -12.39
CA VAL A 238 -3.15 5.60 -13.17
C VAL A 238 -2.75 6.78 -12.28
N VAL A 239 -3.43 6.99 -11.15
CA VAL A 239 -3.12 8.10 -10.22
C VAL A 239 -1.70 7.97 -9.67
N PHE A 240 -1.30 6.79 -9.20
CA PHE A 240 0.05 6.57 -8.70
C PHE A 240 1.10 6.67 -9.80
N MET A 241 0.80 6.24 -11.03
CA MET A 241 1.69 6.46 -12.17
C MET A 241 2.01 7.95 -12.34
N ILE A 242 0.98 8.80 -12.38
CA ILE A 242 1.15 10.25 -12.54
C ILE A 242 1.97 10.84 -11.40
N LEU A 243 1.67 10.46 -10.15
CA LEU A 243 2.38 10.98 -8.99
C LEU A 243 3.85 10.54 -8.95
N PHE A 244 4.16 9.31 -9.36
CA PHE A 244 5.54 8.80 -9.42
C PHE A 244 6.32 9.40 -10.60
N LEU A 245 5.67 9.66 -11.73
CA LEU A 245 6.29 10.41 -12.84
C LEU A 245 6.59 11.85 -12.43
N ASN A 246 5.68 12.51 -11.70
CA ASN A 246 5.94 13.82 -11.12
C ASN A 246 7.13 13.77 -10.14
N PHE A 247 7.15 12.78 -9.25
CA PHE A 247 8.29 12.57 -8.36
C PHE A 247 9.60 12.38 -9.13
N TRP A 248 9.60 11.58 -10.21
CA TRP A 248 10.78 11.35 -11.03
C TRP A 248 11.31 12.65 -11.65
N TYR A 249 10.42 13.45 -12.23
CA TYR A 249 10.76 14.73 -12.83
C TYR A 249 11.41 15.67 -11.81
N HIS A 250 10.82 15.83 -10.63
CA HIS A 250 11.39 16.71 -9.60
C HIS A 250 12.67 16.15 -8.96
N ALA A 251 12.70 14.85 -8.66
CA ALA A 251 13.81 14.22 -7.95
C ALA A 251 15.06 14.06 -8.81
N TYR A 252 14.90 13.68 -10.09
CA TYR A 252 16.00 13.27 -10.96
C TYR A 252 16.22 14.23 -12.13
N THR A 253 15.17 14.66 -12.83
CA THR A 253 15.32 15.57 -13.98
C THR A 253 15.69 16.97 -13.52
N LYS A 254 15.02 17.51 -12.48
CA LYS A 254 15.37 18.78 -11.83
C LYS A 254 16.48 18.66 -10.78
N GLY A 255 17.01 17.47 -10.55
CA GLY A 255 18.17 17.24 -9.68
C GLY A 255 17.93 17.40 -8.17
N GLN A 256 16.70 17.60 -7.70
CA GLN A 256 16.44 17.98 -6.29
C GLN A 256 16.78 16.86 -5.28
N ARG A 257 16.84 15.59 -5.72
CA ARG A 257 17.03 14.42 -4.83
C ARG A 257 17.94 13.35 -5.45
N LEU A 258 18.98 13.77 -6.18
CA LEU A 258 19.93 12.87 -6.86
C LEU A 258 20.69 11.95 -5.88
N PRO A 259 21.14 10.77 -6.34
CA PRO A 259 22.15 9.98 -5.63
C PRO A 259 23.45 10.78 -5.48
N LYS A 260 24.20 10.57 -4.38
CA LYS A 260 25.42 11.33 -4.06
C LYS A 260 26.47 11.28 -5.18
N ASP A 261 26.53 10.17 -5.91
CA ASP A 261 27.51 9.95 -6.97
C ASP A 261 27.21 10.79 -8.22
N MET A 262 25.93 11.00 -8.52
CA MET A 262 25.49 11.88 -9.62
C MET A 262 25.68 13.36 -9.27
N THR A 263 25.46 13.74 -8.01
CA THR A 263 25.76 15.11 -7.53
C THR A 263 27.25 15.43 -7.64
N LYS A 264 28.13 14.46 -7.36
CA LYS A 264 29.58 14.62 -7.56
C LYS A 264 29.95 14.79 -9.03
N LYS A 265 29.25 14.12 -9.95
CA LYS A 265 29.49 14.24 -11.39
C LYS A 265 29.04 15.60 -11.93
N GLN A 266 27.85 16.08 -11.55
CA GLN A 266 27.36 17.42 -11.92
C GLN A 266 28.27 18.56 -11.40
N LYS A 267 28.80 18.43 -10.18
CA LYS A 267 29.76 19.41 -9.64
C LYS A 267 31.15 19.37 -10.27
N LYS A 268 31.45 18.38 -11.11
CA LYS A 268 32.70 18.31 -11.88
C LYS A 268 32.54 18.83 -13.31
N GLU A 269 31.29 18.98 -13.77
CA GLU A 269 30.94 19.47 -15.11
C GLU A 269 30.60 20.98 -15.11
N HIS A 270 30.59 21.61 -13.93
CA HIS A 270 30.51 23.06 -13.69
C HIS A 270 31.75 23.52 -12.94
#